data_AF-A0A8X8Z3M3-F1
#
_entry.id   AF-A0A8X8Z3M3-F1
#
_cell.length_a   1.000
_cell.length_b   1.000
_cell.length_c   1.000
_cell.angle_alpha   90.00
_cell.angle_beta   90.00
_cell.angle_gamma   90.00
#
_symmetry.space_group_name_H-M   'P 1'
#
loop_
_entity.id
_entity.type
_entity.pdbx_description
1 polymer ?
#
loop_
_entity_poly.entity_id
_entity_poly.type
_entity_poly.pdbx_seq_one_letter_code
_entity_poly.pdbx_strand_id
1 'polypeptide(L)'
;MPGFSSFPSSEAKGEIKLLDINEAPSRSEEECVVDEDEVGGGPVRRKKLRLAKDQSRRLEQSFLQNQTLNHKEKEALAMELRLNPRQVEVWFQNRRARSKTKQTEIECEYLKRWLGALTEQNRKLQKEVEELRLIKSAPPHGARQPPPPSALTMCPRCERVTTATSSI
;
A
#
# COMPACT_ATOMS: atom_id res chain seq x y z
N MET A 1 -0.63 -46.88 6.27
CA MET A 1 -1.12 -45.50 6.46
C MET A 1 -0.46 -44.92 7.69
N PRO A 2 0.67 -44.19 7.58
CA PRO A 2 1.15 -43.28 8.61
C PRO A 2 0.63 -41.86 8.29
N GLY A 3 -0.12 -41.18 9.13
CA GLY A 3 0.31 -40.67 10.43
C GLY A 3 0.57 -39.17 10.28
N PHE A 4 -0.48 -38.34 10.37
CA PHE A 4 -0.36 -36.88 10.30
C PHE A 4 0.39 -36.39 11.54
N SER A 5 1.68 -36.08 11.38
CA SER A 5 2.45 -35.36 12.38
C SER A 5 2.04 -33.89 12.34
N SER A 6 1.34 -33.45 13.38
CA SER A 6 1.07 -32.04 13.68
C SER A 6 2.39 -31.25 13.75
N PHE A 7 2.52 -30.22 12.91
CA PHE A 7 3.57 -29.21 13.07
C PHE A 7 3.09 -28.09 14.00
N PRO A 8 3.97 -27.53 14.85
CA PRO A 8 3.60 -26.54 15.86
C PRO A 8 3.50 -25.13 15.29
N SER A 9 2.67 -24.35 15.98
CA SER A 9 2.36 -22.93 15.82
C SER A 9 3.60 -22.02 15.68
N SER A 10 3.53 -21.05 14.76
CA SER A 10 4.18 -19.75 14.98
C SER A 10 3.27 -18.66 14.43
N GLU A 11 2.62 -17.97 15.37
CA GLU A 11 1.90 -16.72 15.13
C GLU A 11 2.86 -15.68 14.54
N ALA A 12 2.62 -15.28 13.30
CA ALA A 12 3.00 -13.96 12.80
C ALA A 12 1.70 -13.22 12.47
N LYS A 13 1.03 -12.72 13.52
CA LYS A 13 -0.03 -11.72 13.41
C LYS A 13 0.58 -10.41 12.89
N GLY A 14 0.81 -10.36 11.59
CA GLY A 14 0.97 -9.10 10.86
C GLY A 14 -0.40 -8.46 10.70
N GLU A 15 -0.92 -7.88 11.78
CA GLU A 15 -2.11 -7.03 11.70
C GLU A 15 -1.72 -5.79 10.89
N ILE A 16 -1.98 -5.83 9.58
CA ILE A 16 -1.90 -4.65 8.74
C ILE A 16 -3.01 -3.72 9.24
N LYS A 17 -2.65 -2.76 10.11
CA LYS A 17 -3.54 -1.67 10.47
C LYS A 17 -3.93 -0.95 9.19
N LEU A 18 -5.12 -1.28 8.72
CA LEU A 18 -5.83 -0.62 7.64
C LEU A 18 -6.12 0.78 8.16
N LEU A 19 -5.23 1.72 7.87
CA LEU A 19 -5.45 3.13 8.17
C LEU A 19 -6.69 3.53 7.37
N ASP A 20 -7.76 3.89 8.07
CA ASP A 20 -9.03 4.28 7.47
C ASP A 20 -8.77 5.52 6.61
N ILE A 21 -9.02 5.37 5.31
CA ILE A 21 -8.73 6.37 4.27
C ILE A 21 -9.61 7.63 4.47
N ASN A 22 -10.62 7.54 5.33
CA ASN A 22 -11.54 8.64 5.65
C ASN A 22 -11.08 9.52 6.82
N GLU A 23 -9.93 9.25 7.45
CA GLU A 23 -9.50 10.05 8.60
C GLU A 23 -8.87 11.39 8.16
N ALA A 24 -9.54 12.48 8.55
CA ALA A 24 -9.19 13.83 8.14
C ALA A 24 -7.76 14.20 8.59
N PRO A 25 -6.91 14.74 7.70
CA PRO A 25 -5.51 14.97 8.00
C PRO A 25 -5.37 16.05 9.08
N SER A 26 -4.72 15.66 10.17
CA SER A 26 -4.35 16.56 11.27
C SER A 26 -3.56 17.78 10.76
N ARG A 27 -3.93 18.89 11.38
CA ARG A 27 -3.71 20.30 11.08
C ARG A 27 -2.22 20.62 10.82
N SER A 28 -1.88 20.84 9.55
CA SER A 28 -0.64 21.51 9.15
C SER A 28 -0.98 22.98 8.90
N GLU A 29 -0.43 23.88 9.71
CA GLU A 29 -0.68 25.32 9.66
C GLU A 29 -0.01 25.93 8.43
N GLU A 30 -0.63 25.78 7.25
CA GLU A 30 -0.15 26.42 6.03
C GLU A 30 -0.86 27.76 5.79
N GLU A 31 -0.04 28.80 5.70
CA GLU A 31 -0.45 30.18 5.44
C GLU A 31 -1.24 30.26 4.12
N CYS A 32 -2.49 30.74 4.21
CA CYS A 32 -3.41 30.76 3.08
C CYS A 32 -3.41 32.13 2.40
N VAL A 33 -2.97 32.14 1.15
CA VAL A 33 -2.91 33.36 0.33
C VAL A 33 -3.97 33.31 -0.75
N VAL A 34 -4.71 34.39 -0.92
CA VAL A 34 -5.89 34.48 -1.80
C VAL A 34 -5.85 35.77 -2.63
N ASP A 35 -6.69 35.92 -3.65
CA ASP A 35 -6.61 37.02 -4.64
C ASP A 35 -7.61 38.14 -4.30
N GLU A 36 -7.23 39.42 -4.43
CA GLU A 36 -8.15 40.57 -4.41
C GLU A 36 -8.47 41.00 -5.86
N ASP A 37 -9.73 40.96 -6.26
CA ASP A 37 -10.18 41.50 -7.55
C ASP A 37 -10.41 43.02 -7.43
N GLU A 38 -9.59 43.81 -8.12
CA GLU A 38 -9.81 45.25 -8.40
C GLU A 38 -10.40 45.39 -9.82
N VAL A 39 -11.52 46.09 -9.93
CA VAL A 39 -12.14 46.48 -11.20
C VAL A 39 -11.25 47.55 -11.87
N GLY A 40 -10.44 47.14 -12.83
CA GLY A 40 -9.62 48.07 -13.62
C GLY A 40 -8.77 47.37 -14.67
N GLY A 41 -9.03 47.64 -15.95
CA GLY A 41 -8.36 46.99 -17.08
C GLY A 41 -6.85 47.23 -17.12
N GLY A 42 -6.08 46.17 -16.92
CA GLY A 42 -4.63 46.10 -17.14
C GLY A 42 -4.04 44.81 -16.57
N PRO A 43 -2.87 44.32 -17.06
CA PRO A 43 -2.23 43.11 -16.55
C PRO A 43 -1.55 43.45 -15.22
N VAL A 44 -2.35 43.65 -14.17
CA VAL A 44 -1.87 43.91 -12.82
C VAL A 44 -1.33 42.59 -12.27
N ARG A 45 -0.04 42.56 -11.91
CA ARG A 45 0.52 41.47 -11.12
C ARG A 45 -0.26 41.40 -9.81
N ARG A 46 -1.18 40.44 -9.72
CA ARG A 46 -2.09 40.25 -8.57
C ARG A 46 -1.26 40.19 -7.28
N LYS A 47 -1.52 41.14 -6.38
CA LYS A 47 -0.89 41.17 -5.06
C LYS A 47 -1.51 40.05 -4.23
N LYS A 48 -0.68 39.17 -3.68
CA LYS A 48 -1.09 38.06 -2.80
C LYS A 48 -1.75 38.63 -1.54
N LEU A 49 -3.04 38.35 -1.29
CA LEU A 49 -3.71 38.68 -0.03
C LEU A 49 -3.17 37.80 1.10
N ARG A 50 -2.57 38.42 2.11
CA ARG A 50 -2.24 37.73 3.36
C ARG A 50 -3.41 37.88 4.33
N LEU A 51 -4.00 36.76 4.72
CA LEU A 51 -5.04 36.73 5.74
C LEU A 51 -4.41 36.84 7.14
N ALA A 52 -5.06 37.56 8.05
CA ALA A 52 -4.67 37.54 9.44
C ALA A 52 -4.84 36.13 10.05
N LYS A 53 -4.09 35.84 11.12
CA LYS A 53 -4.13 34.52 11.80
C LYS A 53 -5.55 34.18 12.28
N ASP A 54 -6.27 35.16 12.81
CA ASP A 54 -7.65 34.99 13.28
C ASP A 54 -8.63 34.72 12.12
N GLN A 55 -8.48 35.42 10.99
CA GLN A 55 -9.28 35.18 9.78
C GLN A 55 -9.07 33.76 9.26
N SER A 56 -7.80 33.35 9.14
CA SER A 56 -7.44 31.99 8.70
C SER A 56 -8.00 30.92 9.63
N ARG A 57 -7.93 31.13 10.95
CA ARG A 57 -8.49 30.21 11.94
C ARG A 57 -10.00 30.05 11.79
N ARG A 58 -10.73 31.15 11.61
CA ARG A 58 -12.18 31.13 11.48
C ARG A 58 -12.65 30.51 10.16
N LEU A 59 -11.92 30.74 9.06
CA LEU A 59 -12.14 30.06 7.77
C LEU A 59 -11.93 28.54 7.90
N GLU A 60 -10.85 28.12 8.55
CA GLU A 60 -10.58 26.70 8.79
C GLU A 60 -11.66 26.04 9.66
N GLN A 61 -12.10 26.70 10.73
CA GLN A 61 -13.19 26.19 11.56
C GLN A 61 -14.49 26.01 10.75
N SER A 62 -14.82 26.96 9.88
CA SER A 62 -15.96 26.85 8.99
C SER A 62 -15.80 25.69 8.00
N PHE A 63 -14.61 25.52 7.45
CA PHE A 63 -14.29 24.47 6.48
C PHE A 63 -14.40 23.06 7.08
N LEU A 64 -13.98 22.89 8.33
CA LEU A 64 -14.11 21.64 9.07
C LEU A 64 -15.57 21.24 9.29
N GLN A 65 -16.47 22.21 9.43
CA GLN A 65 -17.91 21.95 9.55
C GLN A 65 -18.54 21.65 8.18
N ASN A 66 -18.18 22.41 7.15
CA ASN A 66 -18.67 22.22 5.80
C ASN A 66 -17.63 22.67 4.77
N GLN A 67 -17.18 21.74 3.92
CA GLN A 67 -16.16 22.00 2.89
C GLN A 67 -16.71 22.79 1.67
N THR A 68 -18.03 22.98 1.59
CA THR A 68 -18.71 23.64 0.48
C THR A 68 -19.65 24.73 1.01
N LEU A 69 -19.30 26.00 0.79
CA LEU A 69 -20.15 27.12 1.20
C LEU A 69 -21.33 27.30 0.27
N ASN A 70 -22.53 27.48 0.83
CA ASN A 70 -23.64 28.05 0.10
C ASN A 70 -23.50 29.60 0.01
N HIS A 71 -24.35 30.24 -0.81
CA HIS A 71 -24.26 31.68 -1.02
C HIS A 71 -24.45 32.51 0.27
N LYS A 72 -25.44 32.16 1.11
CA LYS A 72 -25.73 32.87 2.36
C LYS A 72 -24.61 32.72 3.39
N GLU A 73 -24.06 31.51 3.53
CA GLU A 73 -22.91 31.22 4.40
C GLU A 73 -21.66 31.98 3.94
N LYS A 74 -21.43 32.04 2.64
CA LYS A 74 -20.33 32.81 2.05
C LYS A 74 -20.45 34.30 2.39
N GLU A 75 -21.64 34.87 2.22
CA GLU A 75 -21.88 36.29 2.55
C GLU A 75 -21.74 36.55 4.06
N ALA A 76 -22.31 35.71 4.91
CA ALA A 76 -22.21 35.83 6.35
C ALA A 76 -20.74 35.78 6.82
N LEU A 77 -19.97 34.82 6.32
CA LEU A 77 -18.56 34.64 6.67
C LEU A 77 -17.69 35.79 6.14
N ALA A 78 -17.99 36.29 4.95
CA ALA A 78 -17.32 37.47 4.38
C ALA A 78 -17.56 38.72 5.25
N MET A 79 -18.79 38.96 5.69
CA MET A 79 -19.12 40.07 6.59
C MET A 79 -18.42 39.94 7.95
N GLU A 80 -18.47 38.75 8.55
CA GLU A 80 -17.83 38.45 9.85
C GLU A 80 -16.32 38.73 9.81
N LEU A 81 -15.66 38.32 8.73
CA LEU A 81 -14.21 38.42 8.57
C LEU A 81 -13.72 39.73 7.94
N ARG A 82 -14.65 40.62 7.55
CA ARG A 82 -14.37 41.84 6.78
C ARG A 82 -13.59 41.53 5.49
N LEU A 83 -13.97 40.46 4.80
CA LEU A 83 -13.38 40.02 3.54
C LEU A 83 -14.40 40.16 2.40
N ASN A 84 -13.90 40.21 1.17
CA ASN A 84 -14.74 40.16 -0.02
C ASN A 84 -15.29 38.71 -0.20
N PRO A 85 -16.56 38.49 -0.56
CA PRO A 85 -17.11 37.14 -0.76
C PRO A 85 -16.28 36.28 -1.73
N ARG A 86 -15.67 36.91 -2.73
CA ARG A 86 -14.74 36.27 -3.66
C ARG A 86 -13.50 35.70 -2.98
N GLN A 87 -12.93 36.40 -2.00
CA GLN A 87 -11.76 35.93 -1.25
C GLN A 87 -12.10 34.70 -0.42
N VAL A 88 -13.27 34.70 0.22
CA VAL A 88 -13.77 33.53 0.96
C VAL A 88 -13.94 32.35 0.00
N GLU A 89 -14.54 32.57 -1.17
CA GLU A 89 -14.71 31.53 -2.19
C GLU A 89 -13.39 30.95 -2.69
N VAL A 90 -12.43 31.80 -3.08
CA VAL A 90 -11.12 31.35 -3.57
C VAL A 90 -10.33 30.68 -2.46
N TRP A 91 -10.47 31.12 -1.20
CA TRP A 91 -9.85 30.46 -0.06
C TRP A 91 -10.37 29.01 0.06
N PHE A 92 -11.69 28.82 -0.01
CA PHE A 92 -12.32 27.49 0.05
C PHE A 92 -11.89 26.61 -1.13
N GLN A 93 -11.82 27.17 -2.33
CA GLN A 93 -11.31 26.46 -3.51
C GLN A 93 -9.86 26.02 -3.32
N ASN A 94 -8.98 26.91 -2.89
CA ASN A 94 -7.57 26.62 -2.65
C ASN A 94 -7.39 25.62 -1.50
N ARG A 95 -8.23 25.69 -0.46
CA ARG A 95 -8.20 24.74 0.65
C ARG A 95 -8.59 23.34 0.18
N ARG A 96 -9.65 23.19 -0.63
CA ARG A 96 -10.03 21.90 -1.24
C ARG A 96 -8.95 21.36 -2.17
N ALA A 97 -8.36 22.20 -3.01
CA ALA A 97 -7.29 21.80 -3.92
C ALA A 97 -6.06 21.26 -3.15
N ARG A 98 -5.66 21.94 -2.08
CA ARG A 98 -4.58 21.48 -1.19
C ARG A 98 -4.92 20.18 -0.47
N SER A 99 -6.12 20.04 0.08
CA SER A 99 -6.57 18.79 0.69
C SER A 99 -6.53 17.63 -0.30
N LYS A 100 -7.03 17.83 -1.53
CA LYS A 100 -7.00 16.81 -2.57
C LYS A 100 -5.57 16.42 -2.95
N THR A 101 -4.68 17.40 -3.11
CA THR A 101 -3.26 17.16 -3.42
C THR A 101 -2.59 16.33 -2.32
N LYS A 102 -2.73 16.75 -1.05
CA LYS A 102 -2.21 16.02 0.10
C LYS A 102 -2.77 14.59 0.18
N GLN A 103 -4.07 14.41 -0.09
CA GLN A 103 -4.68 13.09 -0.13
C GLN A 103 -4.06 12.20 -1.22
N THR A 104 -3.92 12.74 -2.44
CA THR A 104 -3.33 11.98 -3.56
C THR A 104 -1.87 11.61 -3.30
N GLU A 105 -1.10 12.47 -2.64
CA GLU A 105 0.27 12.17 -2.25
C GLU A 105 0.33 11.01 -1.24
N ILE A 106 -0.53 11.06 -0.21
CA ILE A 106 -0.64 9.98 0.79
C ILE A 106 -1.04 8.66 0.14
N GLU A 107 -2.06 8.68 -0.74
CA GLU A 107 -2.53 7.51 -1.46
C GLU A 107 -1.42 6.92 -2.36
N CYS A 108 -0.68 7.77 -3.07
CA CYS A 108 0.46 7.33 -3.87
C CYS A 108 1.53 6.64 -3.02
N GLU A 109 1.87 7.21 -1.86
CA GLU A 109 2.85 6.61 -0.96
C GLU A 109 2.36 5.27 -0.37
N TYR A 110 1.08 5.18 -0.03
CA TYR A 110 0.47 3.93 0.41
C TYR A 110 0.54 2.85 -0.66
N LEU A 111 0.13 3.17 -1.90
CA LEU A 111 0.15 2.23 -3.01
C LEU A 111 1.57 1.76 -3.36
N LYS A 112 2.57 2.66 -3.32
CA LYS A 112 3.98 2.29 -3.52
C LYS A 112 4.46 1.28 -2.48
N ARG A 113 4.15 1.51 -1.19
CA ARG A 113 4.51 0.58 -0.11
C ARG A 113 3.84 -0.78 -0.28
N TRP A 114 2.55 -0.77 -0.61
CA TRP A 114 1.80 -2.01 -0.86
C TRP A 114 2.35 -2.79 -2.05
N LEU A 115 2.64 -2.11 -3.16
CA LEU A 115 3.26 -2.71 -4.34
C LEU A 115 4.63 -3.33 -4.00
N GLY A 116 5.46 -2.63 -3.23
CA GLY A 116 6.75 -3.15 -2.78
C GLY A 116 6.61 -4.42 -1.95
N ALA A 117 5.68 -4.42 -0.99
CA ALA A 117 5.40 -5.59 -0.16
C ALA A 117 4.89 -6.78 -0.99
N LEU A 118 3.94 -6.56 -1.89
CA LEU A 118 3.38 -7.60 -2.75
C LEU A 118 4.42 -8.16 -3.73
N THR A 119 5.30 -7.31 -4.25
CA THR A 119 6.41 -7.71 -5.12
C THR A 119 7.37 -8.63 -4.37
N GLU A 120 7.72 -8.29 -3.13
CA GLU A 120 8.61 -9.12 -2.31
C GLU A 120 7.97 -10.47 -1.95
N GLN A 121 6.68 -10.48 -1.62
CA GLN A 121 5.95 -11.74 -1.38
C GLN A 121 5.90 -12.62 -2.63
N ASN A 122 5.60 -12.04 -3.80
CA ASN A 122 5.65 -12.77 -5.07
C ASN A 122 7.04 -13.34 -5.36
N ARG A 123 8.10 -12.58 -5.11
CA ARG A 123 9.48 -13.04 -5.28
C ARG A 123 9.80 -14.23 -4.36
N LYS A 124 9.33 -14.19 -3.10
CA LYS A 124 9.50 -15.30 -2.15
C LYS A 124 8.76 -16.55 -2.60
N LEU A 125 7.49 -16.42 -2.95
CA LEU A 125 6.68 -17.54 -3.45
C LEU A 125 7.28 -18.14 -4.73
N GLN A 126 7.81 -17.32 -5.64
CA GLN A 126 8.48 -17.82 -6.84
C GLN A 126 9.73 -18.65 -6.50
N LYS A 127 10.53 -18.24 -5.51
CA LYS A 127 11.68 -19.02 -5.04
C LYS A 127 11.23 -20.34 -4.42
N GLU A 128 10.23 -20.31 -3.55
CA GLU A 128 9.68 -21.53 -2.94
C GLU A 128 9.13 -22.50 -4.01
N VAL A 129 8.43 -21.98 -5.02
CA VAL A 129 7.95 -22.79 -6.15
C VAL A 129 9.11 -23.42 -6.92
N GLU A 130 10.19 -22.67 -7.17
CA GLU A 130 11.35 -23.20 -7.88
C GLU A 130 12.11 -24.24 -7.05
N GLU A 131 12.32 -24.01 -5.76
CA GLU A 131 12.90 -24.98 -4.83
C GLU A 131 12.06 -26.27 -4.79
N LEU A 132 10.74 -26.16 -4.69
CA LEU A 132 9.83 -27.31 -4.72
C LEU A 132 9.87 -28.04 -6.07
N ARG A 133 10.02 -27.33 -7.20
CA ARG A 133 10.20 -27.95 -8.52
C ARG A 133 11.51 -28.73 -8.59
N LEU A 134 12.61 -28.17 -8.09
CA LEU A 134 13.90 -28.86 -8.03
C LEU A 134 13.79 -30.13 -7.17
N ILE A 135 13.18 -30.04 -5.98
CA ILE A 135 12.95 -31.18 -5.09
C ILE A 135 12.05 -32.25 -5.74
N LYS A 136 10.96 -31.84 -6.43
CA LYS A 136 10.06 -32.77 -7.11
C LYS A 136 10.68 -33.41 -8.35
N SER A 137 11.60 -32.71 -9.01
CA SER A 137 12.37 -33.24 -10.15
C SER A 137 13.54 -34.12 -9.71
N ALA A 138 13.97 -34.03 -8.45
CA ALA A 138 14.94 -34.94 -7.88
C ALA A 138 14.34 -36.36 -7.90
N PRO A 139 15.09 -37.37 -8.37
CA PRO A 139 14.59 -38.74 -8.38
C PRO A 139 14.18 -39.14 -6.96
N PRO A 140 13.01 -39.78 -6.76
CA PRO A 140 12.66 -40.30 -5.44
C PRO A 140 13.78 -41.24 -5.02
N HIS A 141 14.32 -41.00 -3.82
CA HIS A 141 15.41 -41.73 -3.16
C HIS A 141 15.96 -42.93 -3.93
N GLY A 142 17.08 -42.70 -4.61
CA GLY A 142 17.98 -43.77 -5.05
C GLY A 142 17.32 -44.76 -6.00
N ALA A 143 17.09 -44.35 -7.25
CA ALA A 143 17.18 -45.29 -8.36
C ALA A 143 18.62 -45.83 -8.45
N ARG A 144 19.03 -46.62 -7.45
CA ARG A 144 19.91 -47.75 -7.66
C ARG A 144 19.22 -48.48 -8.79
N GLN A 145 19.80 -48.40 -9.98
CA GLN A 145 19.31 -49.15 -11.13
C GLN A 145 18.97 -50.55 -10.59
N PRO A 146 17.75 -51.08 -10.82
CA PRO A 146 17.51 -52.48 -10.49
C PRO A 146 18.68 -53.26 -11.10
N PRO A 147 19.39 -54.08 -10.31
CA PRO A 147 20.56 -54.78 -10.84
C PRO A 147 20.11 -55.51 -12.12
N PRO A 148 20.94 -55.52 -13.18
CA PRO A 148 20.56 -56.17 -14.42
C PRO A 148 20.13 -57.61 -14.10
N PRO A 149 19.18 -58.20 -14.83
CA PRO A 149 18.70 -59.55 -14.57
C PRO A 149 19.85 -60.58 -14.52
N SER A 150 20.96 -60.30 -15.21
CA SER A 150 22.22 -61.05 -15.17
C SER A 150 22.91 -61.10 -13.79
N ALA A 151 22.63 -60.16 -12.89
CA ALA A 151 23.20 -60.10 -11.54
C ALA A 151 22.33 -60.82 -10.50
N LEU A 152 21.14 -61.31 -10.89
CA LEU A 152 20.29 -62.17 -10.07
C LEU A 152 20.61 -63.62 -10.39
N THR A 153 21.18 -64.34 -9.44
CA THR A 153 21.47 -65.77 -9.61
C THR A 153 20.60 -66.58 -8.65
N MET A 154 19.93 -67.60 -9.16
CA MET A 154 19.17 -68.55 -8.34
C MET A 154 20.04 -69.74 -7.96
N CYS A 155 20.06 -70.07 -6.67
CA CYS A 155 20.74 -71.27 -6.19
C CYS A 155 19.85 -72.51 -6.40
N PRO A 156 20.25 -73.50 -7.23
CA PRO A 156 19.41 -74.66 -7.55
C PRO A 156 19.24 -75.65 -6.38
N ARG A 157 19.90 -75.41 -5.24
CA ARG A 157 19.82 -76.30 -4.06
C ARG A 157 18.82 -75.83 -3.01
N CYS A 158 18.48 -74.55 -2.99
CA CYS A 158 17.55 -73.98 -2.00
C CYS A 158 16.56 -72.97 -2.60
N GLU A 159 16.58 -72.80 -3.93
CA GLU A 159 15.69 -71.95 -4.73
C GLU A 159 15.66 -70.46 -4.33
N ARG A 160 16.66 -69.97 -3.60
CA ARG A 160 16.77 -68.54 -3.27
C ARG A 160 17.49 -67.76 -4.36
N VAL A 161 17.02 -66.54 -4.59
CA VAL A 161 17.63 -65.53 -5.47
C VAL A 161 18.64 -64.71 -4.66
N THR A 162 19.87 -64.55 -5.15
CA THR A 162 20.90 -63.68 -4.55
C THR A 162 21.44 -62.68 -5.58
N THR A 163 21.90 -61.50 -5.12
CA THR A 163 22.55 -60.49 -5.98
C THR A 163 24.06 -60.69 -5.98
N ALA A 164 24.66 -60.86 -7.16
CA ALA A 164 26.10 -60.96 -7.31
C ALA A 164 26.77 -59.59 -7.07
N THR A 165 27.39 -59.41 -5.91
CA THR A 165 28.20 -58.23 -5.62
C THR A 165 29.62 -58.49 -6.14
N SER A 166 30.00 -57.88 -7.26
CA SER A 166 31.39 -57.94 -7.73
C SER A 166 32.23 -57.04 -6.81
N SER A 167 33.05 -57.66 -5.97
CA SER A 167 34.10 -56.97 -5.22
C SER A 167 35.38 -56.99 -6.05
N ILE A 168 35.71 -55.80 -6.60
CA ILE A 168 36.97 -55.34 -7.23
C ILE A 168 37.54 -56.23 -8.35
#